data_AF-W7QD81-F1
#
_entry.id   AF-W7QD81-F1
#
_cell.length_a   1.000
_cell.length_b   1.000
_cell.length_c   1.000
_cell.angle_alpha   90.00
_cell.angle_beta   90.00
_cell.angle_gamma   90.00
#
_symmetry.space_group_name_H-M   'P 1'
#
loop_
_entity.id
_entity.type
_entity.pdbx_description
1 polymer ?
#
loop_
_entity_poly.entity_id
_entity_poly.type
_entity_poly.pdbx_seq_one_letter_code
_entity_poly.pdbx_strand_id
1 'polypeptide(L)'
;MTTPQDYVRDNAIPLAGRSDDYDRLLEQVGDRSLVLLGEASHGTAEFYRMRAEITRRLIREKGLEAVAVEADWPDALRLNRYARGDGSDTLKTAFDDFQRFPQWMWRNTEVRDFLGWLEEHNVGRDLAEQVGFYGLDIYSLHRSAEAVIEYLEGIDPEQAHIARQKYGCLDHGGDPVRYGHDATYGLSRTCEDAAVRLLADLLDKSSRYLGEDGRRSADEQFFAEQNARVVVNAEHYYRAMFGSRWIPGTCATST
;
A
#
# COMPACT_ATOMS: atom_id res chain seq x y z
N MET A 1 -44.12 14.26 -12.93
CA MET A 1 -43.19 13.49 -12.09
C MET A 1 -41.79 13.80 -12.57
N THR A 2 -40.93 14.32 -11.70
CA THR A 2 -39.51 14.49 -12.01
C THR A 2 -38.86 13.11 -12.09
N THR A 3 -38.18 12.82 -13.19
CA THR A 3 -37.45 11.54 -13.32
C THR A 3 -36.15 11.60 -12.51
N PRO A 4 -35.54 10.46 -12.14
CA PRO A 4 -34.21 10.45 -11.53
C PRO A 4 -33.17 11.21 -12.37
N GLN A 5 -33.24 11.13 -13.70
CA GLN A 5 -32.34 11.86 -14.59
C GLN A 5 -32.54 13.37 -14.51
N ASP A 6 -33.79 13.84 -14.46
CA ASP A 6 -34.07 15.28 -14.33
C ASP A 6 -33.60 15.80 -12.96
N TYR A 7 -33.80 15.02 -11.89
CA TYR A 7 -33.30 15.39 -10.57
C TYR A 7 -31.77 15.54 -10.54
N VAL A 8 -31.04 14.60 -11.16
CA VAL A 8 -29.57 14.72 -11.27
C VAL A 8 -29.19 15.92 -12.12
N ARG A 9 -29.84 16.14 -13.28
CA ARG A 9 -29.54 17.29 -14.14
C ARG A 9 -29.71 18.63 -13.41
N ASP A 10 -30.76 18.76 -12.62
CA ASP A 10 -31.11 20.02 -11.93
C ASP A 10 -30.25 20.28 -10.69
N ASN A 11 -29.60 19.25 -10.13
CA ASN A 11 -28.80 19.34 -8.90
C ASN A 11 -27.31 19.06 -9.08
N ALA A 12 -26.88 18.56 -10.25
CA ALA A 12 -25.48 18.29 -10.53
C ALA A 12 -24.69 19.57 -10.70
N ILE A 13 -23.43 19.53 -10.26
CA ILE A 13 -22.49 20.61 -10.46
C ILE A 13 -21.63 20.24 -11.67
N PRO A 14 -21.70 21.00 -12.78
CA PRO A 14 -20.89 20.71 -13.95
C PRO A 14 -19.41 20.99 -13.66
N LEU A 15 -18.55 20.05 -14.05
CA LEU A 15 -17.09 20.25 -14.02
C LEU A 15 -16.65 20.72 -15.41
N ALA A 16 -16.05 21.89 -15.48
CA ALA A 16 -15.60 22.54 -16.71
C ALA A 16 -14.07 22.52 -16.90
N GLY A 17 -13.34 21.84 -16.01
CA GLY A 17 -11.88 21.81 -15.98
C GLY A 17 -11.27 23.06 -15.36
N ARG A 18 -12.00 23.75 -14.48
CA ARG A 18 -11.55 24.96 -13.79
C ARG A 18 -11.03 24.62 -12.39
N SER A 19 -10.14 25.45 -11.86
CA SER A 19 -9.55 25.24 -10.54
C SER A 19 -10.55 25.22 -9.38
N ASP A 20 -11.69 25.90 -9.55
CA ASP A 20 -12.78 26.03 -8.57
C ASP A 20 -13.84 24.90 -8.66
N ASP A 21 -13.71 23.97 -9.61
CA ASP A 21 -14.72 22.94 -9.86
C ASP A 21 -14.92 21.98 -8.65
N TYR A 22 -13.92 21.87 -7.77
CA TYR A 22 -13.99 21.04 -6.55
C TYR A 22 -14.30 21.83 -5.28
N ASP A 23 -14.58 23.13 -5.33
CA ASP A 23 -14.83 23.95 -4.13
C ASP A 23 -15.95 23.38 -3.26
N ARG A 24 -17.08 23.04 -3.90
CA ARG A 24 -18.23 22.44 -3.23
C ARG A 24 -17.91 21.07 -2.63
N LEU A 25 -17.03 20.30 -3.27
CA LEU A 25 -16.56 19.02 -2.72
C LEU A 25 -15.72 19.26 -1.46
N LEU A 26 -14.82 20.24 -1.46
CA LEU A 26 -13.99 20.54 -0.28
C LEU A 26 -14.79 21.19 0.84
N GLU A 27 -15.83 21.97 0.53
CA GLU A 27 -16.81 22.43 1.51
C GLU A 27 -17.49 21.24 2.20
N GLN A 28 -17.94 20.24 1.42
CA GLN A 28 -18.58 19.03 1.96
C GLN A 28 -17.63 18.15 2.79
N VAL A 29 -16.34 18.09 2.39
CA VAL A 29 -15.30 17.42 3.20
C VAL A 29 -15.19 18.06 4.58
N GLY A 30 -15.39 19.38 4.71
CA GLY A 30 -15.35 20.07 6.00
C GLY A 30 -14.02 19.86 6.72
N ASP A 31 -14.10 19.39 7.97
CA ASP A 31 -12.96 19.13 8.87
C ASP A 31 -12.68 17.61 9.03
N ARG A 32 -13.09 16.79 8.05
CA ARG A 32 -12.86 15.34 8.11
C ARG A 32 -11.37 15.01 7.96
N SER A 33 -10.86 14.20 8.89
CA SER A 33 -9.47 13.73 8.89
C SER A 33 -9.22 12.55 7.93
N LEU A 34 -10.28 11.91 7.42
CA LEU A 34 -10.20 10.80 6.48
C LEU A 34 -11.17 11.02 5.32
N VAL A 35 -10.64 10.97 4.11
CA VAL A 35 -11.38 11.12 2.86
C VAL A 35 -11.05 9.94 1.95
N LEU A 36 -12.08 9.23 1.47
CA LEU A 36 -11.93 8.09 0.57
C LEU A 36 -12.29 8.51 -0.85
N LEU A 37 -11.33 8.42 -1.77
CA LEU A 37 -11.50 8.79 -3.18
C LEU A 37 -11.49 7.52 -4.05
N GLY A 38 -12.70 7.06 -4.41
CA GLY A 38 -12.86 5.93 -5.32
C GLY A 38 -12.66 6.31 -6.79
N GLU A 39 -12.57 5.29 -7.64
CA GLU A 39 -12.63 5.43 -9.10
C GLU A 39 -13.59 4.39 -9.69
N ALA A 40 -14.15 4.67 -10.87
CA ALA A 40 -15.07 3.73 -11.52
C ALA A 40 -14.35 2.65 -12.33
N SER A 41 -13.09 2.89 -12.72
CA SER A 41 -12.24 1.93 -13.41
C SER A 41 -10.78 2.31 -13.25
N HIS A 42 -9.90 1.30 -13.17
CA HIS A 42 -8.46 1.53 -13.33
C HIS A 42 -8.13 1.85 -14.79
N GLY A 43 -7.13 2.70 -15.00
CA GLY A 43 -6.59 3.02 -16.34
C GLY A 43 -7.30 4.16 -17.10
N THR A 44 -8.29 4.81 -16.49
CA THR A 44 -8.93 6.01 -17.07
C THR A 44 -8.16 7.26 -16.64
N ALA A 45 -7.45 7.89 -17.58
CA ALA A 45 -6.59 9.04 -17.32
C ALA A 45 -7.31 10.18 -16.60
N GLU A 46 -8.57 10.44 -16.94
CA GLU A 46 -9.40 11.45 -16.30
C GLU A 46 -9.59 11.18 -14.80
N PHE A 47 -9.80 9.93 -14.40
CA PHE A 47 -9.96 9.60 -12.98
C PHE A 47 -8.66 9.83 -12.20
N TYR A 48 -7.49 9.49 -12.75
CA TYR A 48 -6.21 9.81 -12.11
C TYR A 48 -6.00 11.32 -12.01
N ARG A 49 -6.24 12.06 -13.10
CA ARG A 49 -6.08 13.52 -13.12
C ARG A 49 -6.98 14.19 -12.08
N MET A 50 -8.25 13.81 -12.03
CA MET A 50 -9.22 14.36 -11.07
C MET A 50 -8.84 14.03 -9.63
N ARG A 51 -8.50 12.76 -9.33
CA ARG A 51 -8.05 12.37 -7.99
C ARG A 51 -6.78 13.13 -7.59
N ALA A 52 -5.79 13.24 -8.48
CA ALA A 52 -4.57 14.01 -8.21
C ALA A 52 -4.86 15.50 -7.94
N GLU A 53 -5.80 16.11 -8.66
CA GLU A 53 -6.19 17.50 -8.41
C GLU A 53 -6.93 17.68 -7.08
N ILE A 54 -7.89 16.81 -6.77
CA ILE A 54 -8.62 16.81 -5.49
C ILE A 54 -7.64 16.60 -4.33
N THR A 55 -6.75 15.61 -4.42
CA THR A 55 -5.75 15.31 -3.38
C THR A 55 -4.81 16.49 -3.15
N ARG A 56 -4.33 17.16 -4.22
CA ARG A 56 -3.51 18.38 -4.10
C ARG A 56 -4.21 19.49 -3.33
N ARG A 57 -5.53 19.62 -3.49
CA ARG A 57 -6.31 20.61 -2.74
C ARG A 57 -6.59 20.15 -1.31
N LEU A 58 -6.91 18.88 -1.09
CA LEU A 58 -7.05 18.32 0.26
C LEU A 58 -5.78 18.52 1.11
N ILE A 59 -4.61 18.32 0.52
CA ILE A 59 -3.32 18.59 1.18
C ILE A 59 -3.19 20.09 1.52
N ARG A 60 -3.30 20.96 0.50
CA ARG A 60 -3.01 22.41 0.66
C ARG A 60 -4.06 23.17 1.48
N GLU A 61 -5.32 22.82 1.34
CA GLU A 61 -6.46 23.60 1.86
C GLU A 61 -7.08 22.96 3.09
N LYS A 62 -6.94 21.64 3.26
CA LYS A 62 -7.52 20.88 4.37
C LYS A 62 -6.49 20.25 5.30
N GLY A 63 -5.19 20.38 4.99
CA GLY A 63 -4.11 19.92 5.85
C GLY A 63 -4.04 18.39 5.98
N LEU A 64 -4.45 17.65 4.95
CA LEU A 64 -4.25 16.20 4.94
C LEU A 64 -2.77 15.88 4.74
N GLU A 65 -2.22 15.01 5.60
CA GLU A 65 -0.78 14.73 5.71
C GLU A 65 -0.38 13.35 5.14
N ALA A 66 -1.34 12.56 4.68
CA ALA A 66 -1.06 11.24 4.14
C ALA A 66 -1.96 10.90 2.95
N VAL A 67 -1.37 10.30 1.93
CA VAL A 67 -2.06 9.74 0.77
C VAL A 67 -1.87 8.23 0.80
N ALA A 68 -2.94 7.48 1.01
CA ALA A 68 -2.91 6.03 1.04
C ALA A 68 -3.62 5.48 -0.21
N VAL A 69 -2.91 4.65 -0.99
CA VAL A 69 -3.37 4.15 -2.29
C VAL A 69 -3.55 2.63 -2.30
N GLU A 70 -4.41 2.13 -3.19
CA GLU A 70 -4.59 0.71 -3.48
C GLU A 70 -3.38 0.16 -4.25
N ALA A 71 -2.24 0.11 -3.56
CA ALA A 71 -0.98 -0.43 -4.04
C ALA A 71 -0.28 -1.21 -2.92
N ASP A 72 0.64 -2.08 -3.33
CA ASP A 72 1.51 -2.82 -2.44
C ASP A 72 2.29 -1.88 -1.50
N TRP A 73 2.34 -2.23 -0.22
CA TRP A 73 3.07 -1.47 0.81
C TRP A 73 4.54 -1.21 0.45
N PRO A 74 5.38 -2.23 0.11
CA PRO A 74 6.79 -2.02 -0.20
C PRO A 74 7.00 -1.17 -1.46
N ASP A 75 6.12 -1.29 -2.46
CA ASP A 75 6.22 -0.53 -3.72
C ASP A 75 5.95 0.96 -3.45
N ALA A 76 4.89 1.26 -2.71
CA ALA A 76 4.56 2.64 -2.32
C ALA A 76 5.60 3.26 -1.39
N LEU A 77 6.29 2.47 -0.56
CA LEU A 77 7.38 2.95 0.30
C LEU A 77 8.52 3.57 -0.52
N ARG A 78 8.90 2.99 -1.66
CA ARG A 78 9.92 3.58 -2.52
C ARG A 78 9.50 4.94 -3.09
N LEU A 79 8.22 5.07 -3.46
CA LEU A 79 7.64 6.35 -3.89
C LEU A 79 7.53 7.36 -2.73
N ASN A 80 7.23 6.90 -1.51
CA ASN A 80 7.23 7.72 -0.30
C ASN A 80 8.60 8.33 -0.03
N ARG A 81 9.64 7.49 -0.09
CA ARG A 81 11.05 7.89 0.06
C ARG A 81 11.43 8.96 -0.95
N TYR A 82 11.08 8.76 -2.22
CA TYR A 82 11.23 9.78 -3.26
C TYR A 82 10.48 11.08 -2.90
N ALA A 83 9.17 11.00 -2.57
CA ALA A 83 8.34 12.17 -2.30
C ALA A 83 8.74 12.95 -1.05
N ARG A 84 9.46 12.32 -0.11
CA ARG A 84 9.98 12.97 1.11
C ARG A 84 11.44 13.43 0.98
N GLY A 85 12.06 13.21 -0.18
CA GLY A 85 13.47 13.52 -0.43
C GLY A 85 14.42 12.62 0.35
N ASP A 86 13.97 11.44 0.76
CA ASP A 86 14.74 10.47 1.53
C ASP A 86 15.19 9.31 0.63
N GLY A 87 16.27 9.53 -0.11
CA GLY A 87 16.84 8.53 -1.01
C GLY A 87 17.62 9.14 -2.16
N SER A 88 18.19 8.27 -3.00
CA SER A 88 18.91 8.67 -4.21
C SER A 88 18.13 8.42 -5.49
N ASP A 89 16.87 7.98 -5.39
CA ASP A 89 16.05 7.66 -6.53
C ASP A 89 15.65 8.92 -7.30
N THR A 90 15.66 8.79 -8.62
CA THR A 90 14.96 9.73 -9.50
C THR A 90 13.48 9.37 -9.53
N LEU A 91 12.63 10.31 -9.93
CA LEU A 91 11.21 10.04 -10.14
C LEU A 91 10.98 8.80 -11.01
N LYS A 92 11.82 8.59 -12.04
CA LYS A 92 11.72 7.43 -12.93
C LYS A 92 12.05 6.12 -12.20
N THR A 93 13.15 6.08 -11.46
CA THR A 93 13.63 4.85 -10.81
C THR A 93 12.78 4.48 -9.60
N ALA A 94 12.16 5.46 -8.93
CA ALA A 94 11.25 5.21 -7.81
C ALA A 94 10.03 4.33 -8.20
N PHE A 95 9.63 4.33 -9.48
CA PHE A 95 8.55 3.48 -10.00
C PHE A 95 9.00 2.06 -10.39
N ASP A 96 10.29 1.72 -10.35
CA ASP A 96 10.78 0.43 -10.86
C ASP A 96 10.26 -0.76 -10.05
N ASP A 97 9.77 -0.52 -8.83
CA ASP A 97 9.21 -1.53 -7.94
C ASP A 97 7.80 -1.96 -8.34
N PHE A 98 7.05 -1.12 -9.06
CA PHE A 98 5.69 -1.41 -9.52
C PHE A 98 5.72 -2.36 -10.73
N GLN A 99 5.87 -3.65 -10.45
CA GLN A 99 6.04 -4.71 -11.47
C GLN A 99 4.90 -5.72 -11.52
N ARG A 100 4.14 -5.88 -10.42
CA ARG A 100 3.18 -6.98 -10.25
C ARG A 100 1.84 -6.73 -10.92
N PHE A 101 1.30 -5.52 -10.75
CA PHE A 101 0.12 -5.07 -11.46
C PHE A 101 0.50 -4.60 -12.86
N PRO A 102 -0.46 -4.52 -13.80
CA PRO A 102 -0.21 -3.90 -15.09
C PRO A 102 0.44 -2.54 -14.87
N GLN A 103 1.64 -2.34 -15.42
CA GLN A 103 2.49 -1.19 -15.08
C GLN A 103 1.73 0.14 -15.20
N TRP A 104 0.87 0.26 -16.22
CA TRP A 104 0.05 1.45 -16.47
C TRP A 104 -0.87 1.87 -15.31
N MET A 105 -1.19 0.98 -14.36
CA MET A 105 -2.10 1.28 -13.24
C MET A 105 -1.52 2.34 -12.30
N TRP A 106 -0.23 2.24 -11.98
CA TRP A 106 0.44 3.21 -11.09
C TRP A 106 1.64 3.89 -11.77
N ARG A 107 2.26 3.25 -12.77
CA ARG A 107 3.32 3.84 -13.62
C ARG A 107 2.71 4.55 -14.83
N ASN A 108 1.89 5.56 -14.57
CA ASN A 108 1.33 6.45 -15.59
C ASN A 108 1.77 7.90 -15.37
N THR A 109 1.45 8.76 -16.33
CA THR A 109 1.83 10.18 -16.33
C THR A 109 1.18 10.94 -15.18
N GLU A 110 -0.08 10.67 -14.87
CA GLU A 110 -0.85 11.39 -13.87
C GLU A 110 -0.32 11.15 -12.45
N VAL A 111 0.01 9.90 -12.12
CA VAL A 111 0.61 9.53 -10.83
C VAL A 111 2.04 10.05 -10.74
N ARG A 112 2.81 9.94 -11.83
CA ARG A 112 4.17 10.51 -11.91
C ARG A 112 4.16 12.01 -11.63
N ASP A 113 3.29 12.75 -12.31
CA ASP A 113 3.21 14.21 -12.17
C ASP A 113 2.69 14.60 -10.78
N PHE A 114 1.78 13.81 -10.20
CA PHE A 114 1.37 14.00 -8.81
C PHE A 114 2.53 13.80 -7.82
N LEU A 115 3.37 12.79 -8.00
CA LEU A 115 4.52 12.57 -7.12
C LEU A 115 5.63 13.60 -7.28
N GLY A 116 5.86 14.08 -8.50
CA GLY A 116 6.75 15.22 -8.71
C GLY A 116 6.25 16.46 -7.95
N TRP A 117 4.95 16.75 -8.03
CA TRP A 117 4.34 17.81 -7.24
C TRP A 117 4.42 17.56 -5.73
N LEU A 118 4.27 16.32 -5.28
CA LEU A 118 4.32 15.97 -3.85
C LEU A 118 5.72 16.16 -3.27
N GLU A 119 6.76 15.78 -4.03
CA GLU A 119 8.15 16.06 -3.70
C GLU A 119 8.37 17.57 -3.57
N GLU A 120 8.01 18.35 -4.59
CA GLU A 120 8.08 19.82 -4.56
C GLU A 120 7.31 20.43 -3.37
N HIS A 121 6.15 19.86 -3.02
CA HIS A 121 5.35 20.30 -1.87
C HIS A 121 6.09 20.06 -0.54
N ASN A 122 6.84 18.97 -0.44
CA ASN A 122 7.57 18.55 0.75
C ASN A 122 8.95 19.20 0.88
N VAL A 123 9.54 19.73 -0.21
CA VAL A 123 10.85 20.40 -0.18
C VAL A 123 10.85 21.54 0.84
N GLY A 124 11.85 21.53 1.72
CA GLY A 124 12.08 22.57 2.72
C GLY A 124 11.16 22.51 3.95
N ARG A 125 10.24 21.55 4.02
CA ARG A 125 9.44 21.29 5.22
C ARG A 125 10.19 20.40 6.20
N ASP A 126 9.88 20.55 7.48
CA ASP A 126 10.36 19.61 8.49
C ASP A 126 9.78 18.21 8.24
N LEU A 127 10.52 17.15 8.59
CA LEU A 127 10.09 15.77 8.42
C LEU A 127 8.70 15.49 9.02
N ALA A 128 8.31 16.27 10.04
CA ALA A 128 7.02 16.17 10.72
C ALA A 128 5.83 16.68 9.90
N GLU A 129 6.08 17.60 8.98
CA GLU A 129 5.07 18.34 8.20
C GLU A 129 5.04 17.88 6.74
N GLN A 130 5.92 16.95 6.37
CA GLN A 130 5.94 16.34 5.06
C GLN A 130 4.78 15.37 4.90
N VAL A 131 4.14 15.44 3.74
CA VAL A 131 3.03 14.56 3.36
C VAL A 131 3.58 13.23 2.87
N GLY A 132 3.11 12.14 3.46
CA GLY A 132 3.52 10.78 3.08
C GLY A 132 2.64 10.15 1.99
N PHE A 133 3.20 9.16 1.31
CA PHE A 133 2.54 8.34 0.28
C PHE A 133 2.64 6.86 0.67
N TYR A 134 1.52 6.15 0.81
CA TYR A 134 1.50 4.82 1.43
C TYR A 134 0.67 3.84 0.61
N GLY A 135 1.07 2.57 0.62
CA GLY A 135 0.26 1.49 0.10
C GLY A 135 -0.74 1.00 1.16
N LEU A 136 -1.84 0.40 0.74
CA LEU A 136 -2.82 -0.22 1.65
C LEU A 136 -3.00 -1.72 1.37
N ASP A 137 -2.40 -2.21 0.28
CA ASP A 137 -2.72 -3.52 -0.24
C ASP A 137 -1.90 -4.62 0.45
N ILE A 138 -2.47 -5.83 0.47
CA ILE A 138 -1.93 -6.98 1.20
C ILE A 138 -1.35 -8.04 0.27
N TYR A 139 -1.27 -7.82 -1.04
CA TYR A 139 -0.86 -8.89 -1.95
C TYR A 139 0.64 -9.16 -1.93
N SER A 140 1.47 -8.26 -1.41
CA SER A 140 2.95 -8.28 -1.46
C SER A 140 3.59 -9.20 -0.43
N LEU A 141 3.12 -10.45 -0.33
CA LEU A 141 3.64 -11.44 0.63
C LEU A 141 5.18 -11.56 0.60
N HIS A 142 5.75 -11.93 -0.55
CA HIS A 142 7.19 -12.18 -0.68
C HIS A 142 8.01 -10.90 -0.53
N ARG A 143 7.62 -9.84 -1.22
CA ARG A 143 8.30 -8.53 -1.19
C ARG A 143 8.29 -7.90 0.21
N SER A 144 7.20 -8.08 0.96
CA SER A 144 7.13 -7.61 2.34
C SER A 144 8.02 -8.45 3.27
N ALA A 145 8.11 -9.77 3.04
CA ALA A 145 9.04 -10.62 3.78
C ALA A 145 10.51 -10.25 3.52
N GLU A 146 10.86 -9.97 2.26
CA GLU A 146 12.18 -9.47 1.86
C GLU A 146 12.49 -8.12 2.53
N ALA A 147 11.56 -7.17 2.50
CA ALA A 147 11.74 -5.86 3.14
C ALA A 147 11.99 -5.96 4.66
N VAL A 148 11.32 -6.89 5.35
CA VAL A 148 11.58 -7.16 6.78
C VAL A 148 12.98 -7.74 6.99
N ILE A 149 13.40 -8.67 6.14
CA ILE A 149 14.75 -9.27 6.22
C ILE A 149 15.81 -8.19 6.00
N GLU A 150 15.69 -7.38 4.94
CA GLU A 150 16.62 -6.30 4.60
C GLU A 150 16.75 -5.27 5.73
N TYR A 151 15.62 -4.89 6.35
CA TYR A 151 15.63 -4.02 7.52
C TYR A 151 16.45 -4.64 8.67
N LEU A 152 16.16 -5.90 9.01
CA LEU A 152 16.85 -6.60 10.10
C LEU A 152 18.33 -6.81 9.81
N GLU A 153 18.75 -6.99 8.56
CA GLU A 153 20.18 -7.11 8.22
C GLU A 153 20.99 -5.89 8.63
N GLY A 154 20.38 -4.70 8.60
CA GLY A 154 21.02 -3.46 9.03
C GLY A 154 21.19 -3.34 10.54
N ILE A 155 20.31 -3.95 11.34
CA ILE A 155 20.18 -3.63 12.78
C ILE A 155 20.24 -4.83 13.74
N ASP A 156 19.86 -6.02 13.30
CA ASP A 156 19.86 -7.28 14.06
C ASP A 156 20.09 -8.47 13.10
N PRO A 157 21.35 -8.69 12.66
CA PRO A 157 21.67 -9.74 11.68
C PRO A 157 21.31 -11.16 12.15
N GLU A 158 21.29 -11.40 13.46
CA GLU A 158 20.85 -12.69 14.03
C GLU A 158 19.35 -12.88 13.79
N GLN A 159 18.55 -11.85 14.07
CA GLN A 159 17.12 -11.90 13.80
C GLN A 159 16.81 -11.94 12.29
N ALA A 160 17.63 -11.29 11.45
CA ALA A 160 17.53 -11.41 9.99
C ALA A 160 17.75 -12.86 9.52
N HIS A 161 18.71 -13.57 10.11
CA HIS A 161 18.95 -14.99 9.82
C HIS A 161 17.73 -15.85 10.19
N ILE A 162 17.13 -15.61 11.35
CA ILE A 162 15.91 -16.29 11.79
C ILE A 162 14.75 -15.98 10.82
N ALA A 163 14.55 -14.70 10.47
CA ALA A 163 13.51 -14.27 9.55
C ALA A 163 13.64 -14.97 8.18
N ARG A 164 14.85 -15.03 7.62
CA ARG A 164 15.12 -15.74 6.36
C ARG A 164 14.76 -17.23 6.40
N GLN A 165 15.12 -17.91 7.49
CA GLN A 165 14.76 -19.33 7.65
C GLN A 165 13.25 -19.54 7.77
N LYS A 166 12.57 -18.68 8.54
CA LYS A 166 11.15 -18.79 8.86
C LYS A 166 10.24 -18.36 7.71
N TYR A 167 10.58 -17.29 7.00
CA TYR A 167 9.90 -16.89 5.77
C TYR A 167 10.23 -17.78 4.58
N GLY A 168 11.30 -18.58 4.65
CA GLY A 168 11.67 -19.51 3.57
C GLY A 168 10.56 -20.50 3.18
N CYS A 169 9.62 -20.81 4.08
CA CYS A 169 8.47 -21.65 3.74
C CYS A 169 7.30 -20.89 3.11
N LEU A 170 7.36 -19.56 3.04
CA LEU A 170 6.44 -18.75 2.24
C LEU A 170 6.91 -18.72 0.79
N ASP A 171 8.22 -18.80 0.54
CA ASP A 171 8.80 -18.74 -0.81
C ASP A 171 8.45 -19.96 -1.67
N HIS A 172 7.64 -19.74 -2.71
CA HIS A 172 7.22 -20.72 -3.70
C HIS A 172 7.63 -20.30 -5.12
N GLY A 173 8.83 -19.71 -5.24
CA GLY A 173 9.29 -19.09 -6.48
C GLY A 173 8.65 -17.73 -6.72
N GLY A 174 8.29 -17.03 -5.64
CA GLY A 174 7.66 -15.71 -5.68
C GLY A 174 6.19 -15.67 -6.15
N ASP A 175 5.53 -16.82 -6.33
CA ASP A 175 4.12 -16.91 -6.73
C ASP A 175 3.19 -17.19 -5.52
N PRO A 176 2.42 -16.19 -5.05
CA PRO A 176 1.52 -16.35 -3.91
C PRO A 176 0.32 -17.27 -4.20
N VAL A 177 -0.08 -17.41 -5.47
CA VAL A 177 -1.17 -18.31 -5.86
C VAL A 177 -0.73 -19.76 -5.67
N ARG A 178 0.51 -20.05 -6.06
CA ARG A 178 1.14 -21.36 -5.84
C ARG A 178 1.29 -21.66 -4.35
N TYR A 179 1.73 -20.68 -3.54
CA TYR A 179 1.74 -20.80 -2.08
C TYR A 179 0.34 -21.17 -1.55
N GLY A 180 -0.71 -20.43 -1.92
CA GLY A 180 -2.06 -20.69 -1.44
C GLY A 180 -2.59 -22.08 -1.82
N HIS A 181 -2.27 -22.55 -3.03
CA HIS A 181 -2.58 -23.92 -3.44
C HIS A 181 -1.83 -24.94 -2.58
N ASP A 182 -0.50 -24.82 -2.44
CA ASP A 182 0.33 -25.78 -1.72
C ASP A 182 0.06 -25.77 -0.19
N ALA A 183 -0.28 -24.61 0.37
CA ALA A 183 -0.81 -24.42 1.74
C ALA A 183 -2.03 -25.30 2.03
N THR A 184 -2.79 -25.65 1.00
CA THR A 184 -3.98 -26.51 1.09
C THR A 184 -3.62 -27.99 1.16
N TYR A 185 -2.50 -28.41 0.55
CA TYR A 185 -2.07 -29.83 0.48
C TYR A 185 -1.20 -30.26 1.67
N GLY A 186 -1.22 -29.52 2.78
CA GLY A 186 -0.51 -29.88 4.01
C GLY A 186 0.79 -29.13 4.24
N LEU A 187 1.08 -28.06 3.50
CA LEU A 187 2.06 -27.08 3.97
C LEU A 187 1.54 -26.42 5.26
N SER A 188 2.33 -26.66 6.30
CA SER A 188 1.91 -26.73 7.68
C SER A 188 1.55 -25.37 8.28
N ARG A 189 0.63 -25.37 9.27
CA ARG A 189 0.35 -24.26 10.20
C ARG A 189 1.61 -23.60 10.77
N THR A 190 2.75 -24.29 10.72
CA THR A 190 4.07 -23.77 11.09
C THR A 190 4.49 -22.51 10.34
N CYS A 191 4.05 -22.28 9.10
CA CYS A 191 4.41 -21.07 8.35
C CYS A 191 3.65 -19.84 8.83
N GLU A 192 2.34 -19.99 9.06
CA GLU A 192 1.49 -18.99 9.68
C GLU A 192 2.00 -18.65 11.09
N ASP A 193 2.21 -19.67 11.93
CA ASP A 193 2.76 -19.50 13.28
C ASP A 193 4.13 -18.81 13.27
N ALA A 194 4.97 -19.11 12.26
CA ALA A 194 6.28 -18.47 12.11
C ALA A 194 6.16 -16.99 11.74
N ALA A 195 5.28 -16.63 10.80
CA ALA A 195 5.05 -15.24 10.42
C ALA A 195 4.50 -14.42 11.59
N VAL A 196 3.54 -14.98 12.34
CA VAL A 196 2.99 -14.32 13.54
C VAL A 196 4.05 -14.13 14.62
N ARG A 197 4.91 -15.14 14.86
CA ARG A 197 6.01 -15.04 15.83
C ARG A 197 7.03 -13.98 15.42
N LEU A 198 7.41 -13.93 14.14
CA LEU A 198 8.33 -12.90 13.64
C LEU A 198 7.77 -11.48 13.81
N LEU A 199 6.47 -11.28 13.55
CA LEU A 199 5.82 -10.00 13.82
C LEU A 199 5.83 -9.68 15.32
N ALA A 200 5.52 -10.65 16.19
CA ALA A 200 5.56 -10.45 17.63
C ALA A 200 6.97 -10.09 18.12
N ASP A 201 8.00 -10.79 17.65
CA ASP A 201 9.40 -10.53 17.98
C ASP A 201 9.84 -9.13 17.51
N LEU A 202 9.42 -8.71 16.30
CA LEU A 202 9.73 -7.38 15.76
C LEU A 202 9.08 -6.27 16.59
N LEU A 203 7.84 -6.47 17.05
CA LEU A 203 7.11 -5.51 17.89
C LEU A 203 7.69 -5.44 19.32
N ASP A 204 8.04 -6.58 19.91
CA ASP A 204 8.64 -6.66 21.26
C ASP A 204 10.01 -5.95 21.30
N LYS A 205 10.81 -6.14 20.25
CA LYS A 205 12.14 -5.54 20.13
C LYS A 205 12.13 -4.10 19.58
N SER A 206 10.97 -3.56 19.19
CA SER A 206 10.83 -2.22 18.57
C SER A 206 11.58 -1.13 19.34
N SER A 207 11.37 -1.03 20.66
CA SER A 207 12.03 -0.06 21.54
C SER A 207 13.57 -0.16 21.53
N ARG A 208 14.13 -1.35 21.29
CA ARG A 208 15.57 -1.59 21.19
C ARG A 208 16.10 -1.25 19.79
N TYR A 209 15.28 -1.39 18.76
CA TYR A 209 15.63 -1.11 17.37
C TYR A 209 15.56 0.37 17.01
N LEU A 210 14.86 1.17 17.82
CA LEU A 210 14.93 2.63 17.76
C LEU A 210 16.33 3.09 18.19
N GLY A 211 17.22 3.28 17.21
CA GLY A 211 18.56 3.84 17.42
C GLY A 211 18.55 5.33 17.83
N GLU A 212 19.73 5.90 18.08
CA GLU A 212 19.92 7.31 18.48
C GLU A 212 19.47 8.32 17.40
N ASP A 213 19.29 7.88 16.14
CA ASP A 213 18.92 8.71 14.98
C ASP A 213 17.44 9.18 14.96
N GLY A 214 16.72 9.02 16.07
CA GLY A 214 15.45 9.69 16.35
C GLY A 214 14.30 9.29 15.42
N ARG A 215 13.78 10.24 14.64
CA ARG A 215 12.52 10.06 13.86
C ARG A 215 12.68 9.18 12.62
N ARG A 216 13.88 9.12 12.03
CA ARG A 216 14.14 8.28 10.84
C ARG A 216 14.17 6.79 11.21
N SER A 217 14.79 6.45 12.34
CA SER A 217 14.77 5.07 12.85
C SER A 217 13.34 4.64 13.23
N ALA A 218 12.51 5.57 13.71
CA ALA A 218 11.09 5.32 13.95
C ALA A 218 10.29 5.05 12.67
N ASP A 219 10.52 5.82 11.60
CA ASP A 219 9.86 5.60 10.31
C ASP A 219 10.29 4.25 9.70
N GLU A 220 11.59 3.92 9.70
CA GLU A 220 12.10 2.63 9.20
C GLU A 220 11.56 1.43 10.00
N GLN A 221 11.53 1.53 11.33
CA GLN A 221 10.90 0.52 12.19
C GLN A 221 9.40 0.39 11.87
N PHE A 222 8.67 1.50 11.72
CA PHE A 222 7.26 1.47 11.34
C PHE A 222 7.05 0.78 9.99
N PHE A 223 7.88 1.06 8.99
CA PHE A 223 7.80 0.40 7.69
C PHE A 223 8.06 -1.10 7.78
N ALA A 224 9.05 -1.53 8.57
CA ALA A 224 9.31 -2.95 8.82
C ALA A 224 8.12 -3.63 9.49
N GLU A 225 7.51 -3.00 10.50
CA GLU A 225 6.34 -3.53 11.19
C GLU A 225 5.12 -3.67 10.27
N GLN A 226 4.86 -2.68 9.41
CA GLN A 226 3.77 -2.77 8.45
C GLN A 226 4.01 -3.85 7.40
N ASN A 227 5.25 -4.01 6.90
CA ASN A 227 5.58 -5.14 6.02
C ASN A 227 5.35 -6.49 6.75
N ALA A 228 5.77 -6.63 8.00
CA ALA A 228 5.52 -7.85 8.77
C ALA A 228 4.02 -8.13 8.99
N ARG A 229 3.20 -7.08 9.15
CA ARG A 229 1.72 -7.21 9.18
C ARG A 229 1.16 -7.64 7.83
N VAL A 230 1.68 -7.08 6.73
CA VAL A 230 1.31 -7.52 5.38
C VAL A 230 1.64 -8.99 5.21
N VAL A 231 2.80 -9.47 5.64
CA VAL A 231 3.14 -10.91 5.55
C VAL A 231 2.09 -11.78 6.24
N VAL A 232 1.71 -11.46 7.47
CA VAL A 232 0.69 -12.23 8.22
C VAL A 232 -0.68 -12.17 7.52
N ASN A 233 -1.11 -10.98 7.11
CA ASN A 233 -2.43 -10.80 6.48
C ASN A 233 -2.50 -11.43 5.09
N ALA A 234 -1.42 -11.32 4.31
CA ALA A 234 -1.30 -11.89 2.98
C ALA A 234 -1.31 -13.42 3.03
N GLU A 235 -0.58 -14.01 3.98
CA GLU A 235 -0.57 -15.45 4.22
C GLU A 235 -1.99 -15.95 4.50
N HIS A 236 -2.69 -15.31 5.44
CA HIS A 236 -4.06 -15.67 5.78
C HIS A 236 -5.02 -15.48 4.59
N TYR A 237 -4.87 -14.39 3.83
CA TYR A 237 -5.65 -14.13 2.62
C TYR A 237 -5.48 -15.22 1.58
N TYR A 238 -4.24 -15.56 1.21
CA TYR A 238 -3.96 -16.56 0.18
C TYR A 238 -4.37 -17.96 0.63
N ARG A 239 -4.16 -18.30 1.90
CA ARG A 239 -4.65 -19.54 2.50
C ARG A 239 -6.17 -19.63 2.44
N ALA A 240 -6.89 -18.57 2.79
CA ALA A 240 -8.36 -18.57 2.75
C ALA A 240 -8.88 -18.64 1.30
N MET A 241 -8.33 -17.82 0.40
CA MET A 241 -8.75 -17.72 -1.00
C MET A 241 -8.58 -19.04 -1.76
N PHE A 242 -7.48 -19.75 -1.52
CA PHE A 242 -7.15 -20.97 -2.25
C PHE A 242 -7.45 -22.26 -1.46
N GLY A 243 -7.53 -22.19 -0.14
CA GLY A 243 -7.78 -23.33 0.74
C GLY A 243 -9.22 -23.77 0.89
N SER A 244 -10.20 -22.91 0.63
CA SER A 244 -11.62 -23.23 0.86
C SER A 244 -12.34 -23.90 -0.32
N ARG A 245 -11.62 -24.42 -1.33
CA ARG A 245 -12.23 -25.06 -2.52
C ARG A 245 -12.20 -26.59 -2.57
N TRP A 246 -11.94 -27.28 -1.46
CA TRP A 246 -12.02 -28.74 -1.44
C TRP A 246 -12.92 -29.27 -0.32
N ILE A 247 -14.15 -29.66 -0.68
CA ILE A 247 -14.94 -30.63 0.08
C ILE A 247 -14.61 -32.02 -0.49
N PRO A 248 -13.90 -32.90 0.24
CA PRO A 248 -13.82 -34.30 -0.16
C PRO A 248 -15.21 -34.94 -0.06
N GLY A 249 -15.78 -35.36 -1.19
CA GLY A 249 -16.77 -36.44 -1.19
C GLY A 249 -18.10 -36.24 -1.92
N THR A 250 -18.42 -35.10 -2.53
CA THR A 250 -19.65 -35.00 -3.34
C THR A 250 -19.36 -35.24 -4.82
N CYS A 251 -19.14 -36.51 -5.15
CA CYS A 251 -19.38 -36.99 -6.51
C CYS A 251 -20.90 -37.01 -6.72
N ALA A 252 -21.44 -35.95 -7.29
CA ALA A 252 -22.80 -35.97 -7.82
C ALA A 252 -22.79 -36.75 -9.13
N THR A 253 -23.01 -38.07 -9.04
CA THR A 253 -23.46 -38.85 -10.19
C THR A 253 -24.92 -38.47 -10.46
N SER A 254 -25.14 -37.68 -11.50
CA SER A 254 -26.44 -37.54 -12.16
C SER A 254 -26.44 -38.39 -13.44
N THR A 255 -27.49 -39.21 -13.54
CA THR A 255 -27.94 -40.13 -14.61
C THR A 255 -27.14 -41.40 -14.86
#